data_AF-A0A958IUK6-F1
#
_entry.id   AF-A0A958IUK6-F1
#
_cell.length_a   1.000
_cell.length_b   1.000
_cell.length_c   1.000
_cell.angle_alpha   90.00
_cell.angle_beta   90.00
_cell.angle_gamma   90.00
#
_symmetry.space_group_name_H-M   'P 1'
#
loop_
_entity.id
_entity.type
_entity.pdbx_description
1 polymer ?
#
loop_
_entity_poly.entity_id
_entity_poly.type
_entity_poly.pdbx_seq_one_letter_code
_entity_poly.pdbx_strand_id
1 'polypeptide(L)'
;GGMGGFIGGSAAKNTVWQLDPNKCVQCERCSTHCVLTESAVKCVHAYDVCGYCQLCGGYHRPGAKIQDTAAENQLCPTGAIQRTYVENPYYEYTITEALCNGCGKCVKGCGAFGNGSLYLQVRH
;
A
#
# COMPACT_ATOMS: atom_id res chain seq x y z
N GLY A 1 3.19 -31.03 -53.93
CA GLY A 1 2.47 -30.59 -52.73
C GLY A 1 3.48 -30.31 -51.66
N GLY A 2 3.65 -29.05 -51.26
CA GLY A 2 4.61 -28.64 -50.23
C GLY A 2 3.94 -28.57 -48.86
N MET A 3 4.45 -29.33 -47.89
CA MET A 3 4.08 -29.20 -46.49
C MET A 3 4.87 -28.04 -45.88
N GLY A 4 4.19 -26.90 -45.66
CA GLY A 4 4.72 -25.80 -44.85
C GLY A 4 4.56 -26.15 -43.37
N GLY A 5 5.69 -26.36 -42.68
CA GLY A 5 5.71 -26.58 -41.24
C GLY A 5 5.33 -25.31 -40.48
N PHE A 6 4.34 -25.41 -39.60
CA PHE A 6 3.99 -24.35 -38.66
C PHE A 6 5.04 -24.27 -37.56
N ILE A 7 5.84 -23.21 -37.56
CA ILE A 7 6.72 -22.88 -36.44
C ILE A 7 5.86 -22.21 -35.36
N GLY A 8 5.40 -23.00 -34.39
CA GLY A 8 4.73 -22.49 -33.19
C GLY A 8 5.75 -21.90 -32.23
N GLY A 9 6.01 -20.59 -32.34
CA GLY A 9 6.78 -19.86 -31.34
C GLY A 9 5.98 -19.74 -30.04
N SER A 10 6.51 -20.27 -28.93
CA SER A 10 5.94 -20.07 -27.59
C SER A 10 6.00 -18.59 -27.24
N ALA A 11 4.85 -17.91 -27.21
CA ALA A 11 4.74 -16.56 -26.66
C ALA A 11 5.12 -16.61 -25.17
N ALA A 12 6.23 -15.96 -24.80
CA ALA A 12 6.62 -15.81 -23.40
C ALA A 12 5.49 -15.08 -22.67
N LYS A 13 4.94 -15.69 -21.61
CA LYS A 13 3.90 -15.05 -20.80
C LYS A 13 4.54 -13.89 -20.05
N ASN A 14 4.00 -12.67 -20.22
CA ASN A 14 4.37 -11.51 -19.42
C ASN A 14 3.99 -11.78 -17.97
N THR A 15 4.97 -12.08 -17.13
CA THR A 15 4.79 -12.30 -15.70
C THR A 15 5.25 -11.07 -14.93
N VAL A 16 4.62 -10.82 -13.79
CA VAL A 16 4.93 -9.71 -12.90
C VAL A 16 5.15 -10.24 -11.49
N TRP A 17 5.98 -9.56 -10.72
CA TRP A 17 6.13 -9.82 -9.30
C TRP A 17 4.93 -9.28 -8.56
N GLN A 18 4.29 -10.10 -7.71
CA GLN A 18 3.20 -9.66 -6.84
C GLN A 18 3.35 -10.30 -5.45
N LEU A 19 2.87 -9.59 -4.44
CA LEU A 19 2.72 -10.06 -3.07
C LEU A 19 1.30 -10.62 -2.88
N ASP A 20 1.20 -11.70 -2.11
CA ASP A 20 -0.07 -12.17 -1.54
C ASP A 20 -0.35 -11.37 -0.26
N PRO A 21 -1.35 -10.46 -0.27
CA PRO A 21 -1.63 -9.59 0.88
C PRO A 21 -2.01 -10.38 2.13
N ASN A 22 -2.64 -11.56 1.98
CA ASN A 22 -3.09 -12.39 3.10
C ASN A 22 -1.94 -13.08 3.83
N LYS A 23 -0.77 -13.21 3.17
CA LYS A 23 0.45 -13.77 3.78
C LYS A 23 1.41 -12.70 4.29
N CYS A 24 1.13 -11.43 4.00
CA CYS A 24 1.95 -10.34 4.49
C CYS A 24 1.75 -10.18 6.01
N VAL A 25 2.85 -10.22 6.76
CA VAL A 25 2.86 -10.01 8.23
C VAL A 25 3.37 -8.62 8.65
N GLN A 26 3.48 -7.70 7.67
CA GLN A 26 3.94 -6.32 7.87
C GLN A 26 5.26 -6.23 8.65
N CYS A 27 6.26 -7.02 8.25
CA CYS A 27 7.54 -7.16 8.94
C CYS A 27 8.54 -6.00 8.70
N GLU A 28 8.13 -4.95 7.96
CA GLU A 28 8.95 -3.77 7.62
C GLU A 28 10.22 -4.05 6.79
N ARG A 29 10.46 -5.29 6.35
CA ARG A 29 11.65 -5.66 5.56
C ARG A 29 11.61 -5.12 4.13
N CYS A 30 10.43 -4.90 3.57
CA CYS A 30 10.29 -4.29 2.24
C CYS A 30 10.98 -2.91 2.18
N SER A 31 10.91 -2.12 3.25
CA SER A 31 11.56 -0.80 3.31
C SER A 31 13.07 -0.81 3.54
N THR A 32 13.66 -1.95 3.94
CA THR A 32 15.07 -2.02 4.35
C THR A 32 15.91 -3.01 3.54
N HIS A 33 15.28 -3.98 2.87
CA HIS A 33 15.95 -5.05 2.14
C HIS A 33 15.56 -5.07 0.65
N CYS A 34 14.87 -4.04 0.15
CA CYS A 34 14.62 -3.94 -1.28
C CYS A 34 15.95 -3.74 -2.02
N VAL A 35 16.10 -4.40 -3.17
CA VAL A 35 17.27 -4.23 -4.05
C VAL A 35 17.30 -2.88 -4.75
N LEU A 36 16.15 -2.21 -4.84
CA LEU A 36 16.03 -0.86 -5.37
C LEU A 36 16.21 0.15 -4.23
N THR A 37 16.84 1.29 -4.54
CA THR A 37 17.03 2.40 -3.60
C THR A 37 15.72 2.87 -3.01
N GLU A 38 14.70 3.03 -3.85
CA GLU A 38 13.32 3.21 -3.41
C GLU A 38 12.60 1.87 -3.53
N SER A 39 11.93 1.42 -2.46
CA SER A 39 11.23 0.14 -2.46
C SER A 39 10.24 0.02 -3.61
N ALA A 40 10.33 -1.07 -4.39
CA ALA A 40 9.34 -1.46 -5.40
C ALA A 40 7.97 -1.80 -4.78
N VAL A 41 7.95 -2.13 -3.50
CA VAL A 41 6.71 -2.42 -2.76
C VAL A 41 6.14 -1.11 -2.23
N LYS A 42 4.87 -0.85 -2.53
CA LYS A 42 4.12 0.33 -2.10
C LYS A 42 2.88 -0.08 -1.31
N CYS A 43 2.39 0.83 -0.48
CA CYS A 43 1.05 0.74 0.08
C CYS A 43 0.03 1.03 -1.02
N VAL A 44 -0.99 0.19 -1.14
CA VAL A 44 -2.12 0.34 -2.04
C VAL A 44 -3.39 0.45 -1.21
N HIS A 45 -4.30 1.32 -1.65
CA HIS A 45 -5.57 1.56 -0.99
C HIS A 45 -6.70 0.92 -1.81
N ALA A 46 -7.37 -0.07 -1.22
CA ALA A 46 -8.64 -0.60 -1.72
C ALA A 46 -9.78 0.32 -1.26
N TYR A 47 -10.12 1.30 -2.08
CA TYR A 47 -11.15 2.30 -1.78
C TYR A 47 -12.53 1.68 -1.50
N ASP A 48 -12.89 0.61 -2.21
CA ASP A 48 -14.21 -0.05 -2.12
C ASP A 48 -14.50 -0.67 -0.74
N VAL A 49 -13.47 -0.95 0.06
CA VAL A 49 -13.62 -1.54 1.40
C VAL A 49 -13.24 -0.56 2.52
N CYS A 50 -12.78 0.64 2.17
CA CYS A 50 -12.34 1.63 3.15
C CYS A 50 -13.53 2.23 3.91
N GLY A 51 -13.38 2.36 5.23
CA GLY A 51 -14.37 3.04 6.06
C GLY A 51 -14.23 4.57 6.11
N TYR A 52 -13.22 5.14 5.45
CA TYR A 52 -12.95 6.59 5.43
C TYR A 52 -12.90 7.23 6.82
N CYS A 53 -12.41 6.50 7.83
CA CYS A 53 -12.57 6.86 9.24
C CYS A 53 -11.85 8.18 9.60
N GLN A 54 -12.47 9.10 10.33
CA GLN A 54 -11.76 10.23 10.93
C GLN A 54 -10.56 9.77 11.80
N LEU A 55 -10.76 8.75 12.64
CA LEU A 55 -9.71 8.09 13.42
C LEU A 55 -9.26 6.82 12.70
N CYS A 56 -8.36 6.96 11.72
CA CYS A 56 -7.81 5.84 10.99
C CYS A 56 -6.53 5.32 11.65
N GLY A 57 -6.54 4.05 12.09
CA GLY A 57 -5.36 3.38 12.64
C GLY A 57 -4.22 3.19 11.64
N GLY A 58 -4.50 3.26 10.34
CA GLY A 58 -3.47 3.27 9.28
C GLY A 58 -2.81 4.64 9.06
N TYR A 59 -3.41 5.71 9.56
CA TYR A 59 -2.92 7.08 9.38
C TYR A 59 -2.36 7.67 10.67
N HIS A 60 -3.05 7.52 11.80
CA HIS A 60 -2.61 8.06 13.08
C HIS A 60 -1.77 7.06 13.87
N ARG A 61 -0.71 7.54 14.53
CA ARG A 61 0.04 6.69 15.46
C ARG A 61 -0.77 6.39 16.73
N PRO A 62 -0.54 5.24 17.39
CA PRO A 62 -1.12 4.99 18.70
C PRO A 62 -0.81 6.13 19.68
N GLY A 63 -1.83 6.60 20.40
CA GLY A 63 -1.70 7.67 21.39
C GLY A 63 -1.71 9.10 20.83
N ALA A 64 -1.96 9.30 19.53
CA ALA A 64 -2.22 10.63 18.98
C ALA A 64 -3.44 11.26 19.69
N LYS A 65 -3.24 12.37 20.40
CA LYS A 65 -4.30 13.05 21.16
C LYS A 65 -5.20 13.92 20.28
N ILE A 66 -4.68 14.35 19.13
CA ILE A 66 -5.35 15.22 18.18
C ILE A 66 -5.34 14.51 16.82
N GLN A 67 -6.49 14.42 16.15
CA GLN A 67 -6.60 13.80 14.81
C GLN A 67 -6.39 14.81 13.68
N ASP A 68 -5.25 15.50 13.71
CA ASP A 68 -4.83 16.43 12.65
C ASP A 68 -3.77 15.80 11.72
N THR A 69 -3.19 16.61 10.84
CA THR A 69 -2.18 16.18 9.87
C THR A 69 -0.75 16.50 10.30
N ALA A 70 -0.52 16.90 11.55
CA ALA A 70 0.82 17.17 12.06
C ALA A 70 1.67 15.88 12.05
N ALA A 71 2.96 16.01 11.73
CA ALA A 71 3.85 14.86 11.50
C ALA A 71 3.94 13.95 12.74
N GLU A 72 3.92 14.53 13.93
CA GLU A 72 3.92 13.81 15.20
C GLU A 72 2.62 13.05 15.47
N ASN A 73 1.54 13.28 14.72
CA ASN A 73 0.30 12.53 14.84
C ASN A 73 0.19 11.42 13.77
N GLN A 74 1.04 11.45 12.74
CA GLN A 74 1.04 10.47 11.65
C GLN A 74 1.82 9.20 11.99
N LEU A 75 1.36 8.07 11.44
CA LEU A 75 2.00 6.77 11.54
C LEU A 75 3.02 6.53 10.40
N CYS A 76 2.77 7.12 9.23
CA CYS A 76 3.64 6.98 8.06
C CYS A 76 4.94 7.76 8.27
N PRO A 77 6.12 7.12 8.31
CA PRO A 77 7.38 7.81 8.60
C PRO A 77 7.84 8.75 7.49
N THR A 78 7.32 8.58 6.27
CA THR A 78 7.69 9.39 5.09
C THR A 78 6.60 10.37 4.68
N GLY A 79 5.49 10.47 5.44
CA GLY A 79 4.37 11.34 5.07
C GLY A 79 3.70 10.95 3.74
N ALA A 80 3.78 9.67 3.34
CA ALA A 80 3.27 9.20 2.05
C ALA A 80 1.74 9.09 1.96
N ILE A 81 1.00 9.39 3.04
CA ILE A 81 -0.46 9.31 3.07
C ILE A 81 -0.99 10.73 3.20
N GLN A 82 -1.76 11.18 2.21
CA GLN A 82 -2.49 12.44 2.25
C GLN A 82 -3.88 12.17 2.80
N ARG A 83 -4.33 13.03 3.72
CA ARG A 83 -5.66 12.96 4.34
C ARG A 83 -6.47 14.17 3.93
N THR A 84 -7.59 13.92 3.25
CA THR A 84 -8.49 14.96 2.74
C THR A 84 -9.83 14.87 3.43
N TYR A 85 -10.33 15.98 3.95
CA TYR A 85 -11.68 16.04 4.53
C TYR A 85 -12.73 15.91 3.43
N VAL A 86 -13.71 15.03 3.63
CA VAL A 86 -14.86 14.87 2.72
C VAL A 86 -16.09 15.48 3.36
N GLU A 87 -16.55 14.89 4.46
CA GLU A 87 -17.65 15.37 5.30
C GLU A 87 -17.48 14.78 6.70
N ASN A 88 -18.23 15.20 7.72
CA ASN A 88 -18.10 14.59 9.04
C ASN A 88 -18.86 13.24 9.09
N PRO A 89 -18.27 12.10 9.53
CA PRO A 89 -16.92 11.89 10.10
C PRO A 89 -15.91 11.25 9.12
N TYR A 90 -16.05 11.51 7.82
CA TYR A 90 -15.32 10.87 6.73
C TYR A 90 -14.13 11.68 6.19
N TYR A 91 -13.01 10.98 6.04
CA TYR A 91 -11.78 11.46 5.43
C TYR A 91 -11.26 10.47 4.40
N GLU A 92 -10.85 10.99 3.25
CA GLU A 92 -10.18 10.22 2.21
C GLU A 92 -8.68 10.15 2.46
N TYR A 93 -8.11 9.00 2.11
CA TYR A 93 -6.69 8.69 2.27
C TYR A 93 -6.08 8.36 0.91
N THR A 94 -5.16 9.18 0.42
CA THR A 94 -4.48 8.96 -0.85
C THR A 94 -3.02 8.62 -0.61
N ILE A 95 -2.50 7.60 -1.29
CA ILE A 95 -1.09 7.22 -1.17
C ILE A 95 -0.27 7.94 -2.23
N THR A 96 0.71 8.72 -1.81
CA THR A 96 1.76 9.26 -2.69
C THR A 96 2.86 8.20 -2.85
N GLU A 97 2.80 7.42 -3.92
CA GLU A 97 3.70 6.26 -4.13
C GLU A 97 5.19 6.62 -4.11
N ALA A 98 5.56 7.79 -4.64
CA ALA A 98 6.93 8.29 -4.65
C ALA A 98 7.52 8.61 -3.26
N LEU A 99 6.66 8.75 -2.24
CA LEU A 99 7.10 8.90 -0.84
C LEU A 99 6.99 7.58 -0.08
N CYS A 100 6.27 6.59 -0.62
CA CYS A 100 6.00 5.35 0.08
C CYS A 100 7.20 4.40 -0.02
N ASN A 101 7.83 4.13 1.12
CA ASN A 101 8.96 3.20 1.22
C ASN A 101 8.53 1.73 1.44
N GLY A 102 7.23 1.43 1.46
CA GLY A 102 6.74 0.06 1.64
C GLY A 102 6.89 -0.53 3.04
N CYS A 103 7.08 0.27 4.10
CA CYS A 103 7.28 -0.27 5.46
C CYS A 103 6.08 -1.08 6.02
N GLY A 104 4.85 -0.83 5.54
CA GLY A 104 3.67 -1.59 5.96
C GLY A 104 3.09 -1.21 7.33
N LYS A 105 3.59 -0.17 8.00
CA LYS A 105 3.03 0.32 9.28
C LYS A 105 1.55 0.72 9.15
N CYS A 106 1.22 1.45 8.09
CA CYS A 106 -0.16 1.84 7.77
C CYS A 106 -1.07 0.63 7.50
N VAL A 107 -0.56 -0.39 6.81
CA VAL A 107 -1.25 -1.66 6.56
C VAL A 107 -1.57 -2.36 7.88
N LYS A 108 -0.57 -2.47 8.78
CA LYS A 108 -0.74 -3.09 10.09
C LYS A 108 -1.78 -2.34 10.94
N GLY A 109 -1.70 -1.02 10.97
CA GLY A 109 -2.63 -0.19 11.73
C GLY A 109 -4.07 -0.22 11.18
N CYS A 110 -4.23 -0.19 9.86
CA CYS A 110 -5.53 -0.31 9.20
C CYS A 110 -6.15 -1.70 9.41
N GLY A 111 -5.35 -2.77 9.38
CA GLY A 111 -5.84 -4.13 9.64
C GLY A 111 -6.18 -4.39 11.11
N ALA A 112 -5.51 -3.72 12.05
CA ALA A 112 -5.77 -3.91 13.48
C ALA A 112 -7.02 -3.18 13.98
N PHE A 113 -7.36 -2.02 13.42
CA PHE A 113 -8.41 -1.14 13.95
C PHE A 113 -9.40 -0.62 12.90
N GLY A 114 -9.29 -1.06 11.65
CA GLY A 114 -10.17 -0.69 10.55
C GLY A 114 -10.54 -1.88 9.69
N ASN A 115 -10.92 -1.62 8.45
CA ASN A 115 -11.41 -2.65 7.52
C ASN A 115 -10.29 -3.41 6.81
N GLY A 116 -9.02 -3.12 7.08
CA GLY A 116 -7.90 -3.68 6.32
C GLY A 116 -7.84 -3.23 4.85
N SER A 117 -8.29 -2.00 4.55
CA SER A 117 -8.32 -1.45 3.20
C SER A 117 -6.95 -1.06 2.63
N LEU A 118 -5.91 -1.05 3.45
CA LEU A 118 -4.53 -0.81 3.03
C LEU A 118 -3.78 -2.14 2.96
N TYR A 119 -3.04 -2.37 1.87
CA TYR A 119 -2.18 -3.54 1.70
C TYR A 119 -0.89 -3.20 0.96
N LEU A 120 0.11 -4.08 1.02
CA LEU A 120 1.36 -3.91 0.27
C LEU A 120 1.29 -4.63 -1.08
N GLN A 121 1.73 -3.96 -2.14
CA GLN A 121 1.87 -4.57 -3.45
C GLN A 121 3.10 -4.04 -4.18
N VAL A 122 3.66 -4.85 -5.09
CA VAL A 122 4.73 -4.39 -6.00
C VAL A 122 4.11 -3.43 -7.03
N ARG A 123 4.66 -2.21 -7.10
CA ARG A 123 4.28 -1.13 -8.03
C ARG A 123 5.56 -0.61 -8.69
N HIS A 124 5.97 -1.26 -9.78
CA HIS A 124 7.12 -0.92 -10.60
C HIS A 124 6.73 -0.98 -12.07
#